data_AF-A0A3D2BSS3-F1
#
_entry.id   AF-A0A3D2BSS3-F1
#
_cell.length_a   1.000
_cell.length_b   1.000
_cell.length_c   1.000
_cell.angle_alpha   90.00
_cell.angle_beta   90.00
_cell.angle_gamma   90.00
#
_symmetry.space_group_name_H-M   'P 1'
#
loop_
_entity.id
_entity.type
_entity.pdbx_description
1 polymer ?
#
loop_
_entity_poly.entity_id
_entity_poly.type
_entity_poly.pdbx_seq_one_letter_code
_entity_poly.pdbx_strand_id
1 'polypeptide(L)' 'EKTHFVGLSIGGMTAQGIMLKHADRLMSVVIANSMGKVAPEFVSAWQDRIDLSREKGMDPLIQPTMERWFT' A
#
# COMPACT_ATOMS: atom_id res chain seq x y z
N GLU A 1 7.91 -25.57 2.93
CA GLU A 1 9.18 -24.83 2.68
C GLU A 1 9.08 -23.43 3.30
N LYS A 2 10.20 -22.85 3.75
CA LYS A 2 10.28 -21.50 4.36
C LYS A 2 11.00 -20.52 3.43
N THR A 3 10.69 -19.23 3.52
CA THR A 3 11.33 -18.18 2.68
C THR A 3 11.73 -16.94 3.47
N HIS A 4 12.73 -16.21 2.97
CA HIS A 4 12.94 -14.81 3.33
C HIS A 4 11.92 -13.96 2.56
N PHE A 5 11.23 -13.04 3.23
CA PHE A 5 10.21 -12.20 2.61
C PHE A 5 10.58 -10.71 2.75
N VAL A 6 10.57 -9.98 1.63
CA VAL A 6 10.82 -8.54 1.61
C VAL A 6 9.56 -7.84 1.11
N GLY A 7 8.94 -7.05 1.98
CA GLY A 7 7.74 -6.29 1.68
C GLY A 7 8.02 -4.78 1.61
N LEU A 8 7.82 -4.19 0.44
CA LEU A 8 7.88 -2.73 0.23
C LEU A 8 6.48 -2.13 0.18
N SER A 9 6.26 -0.99 0.84
CA SER A 9 4.97 -0.27 0.82
C SER A 9 3.82 -1.21 1.21
N ILE A 10 2.78 -1.36 0.40
CA ILE A 10 1.67 -2.31 0.67
C ILE A 10 2.19 -3.75 0.88
N GLY A 11 3.28 -4.15 0.23
CA GLY A 11 3.91 -5.45 0.45
C GLY A 11 4.40 -5.66 1.89
N GLY A 12 4.78 -4.60 2.59
CA GLY A 12 5.14 -4.66 4.01
C GLY A 12 3.92 -4.89 4.92
N MET A 13 2.75 -4.35 4.54
CA MET A 13 1.48 -4.67 5.22
C MET A 13 1.06 -6.12 4.97
N THR A 14 1.24 -6.62 3.74
CA THR A 14 1.03 -8.02 3.42
C THR A 14 1.95 -8.92 4.25
N ALA A 15 3.23 -8.57 4.38
CA ALA A 15 4.18 -9.30 5.21
C ALA A 15 3.71 -9.40 6.67
N GLN A 16 3.18 -8.32 7.24
CA GLN A 16 2.62 -8.32 8.60
C GLN A 16 1.44 -9.28 8.74
N GLY A 17 0.53 -9.31 7.75
CA GLY A 17 -0.56 -10.28 7.74
C GLY A 17 -0.08 -11.73 7.70
N ILE A 18 0.97 -12.02 6.91
CA ILE A 18 1.59 -13.35 6.85
C ILE A 18 2.27 -13.68 8.18
N MET A 19 2.98 -12.73 8.80
CA MET A 19 3.60 -12.93 10.12
C MET A 19 2.57 -13.29 11.19
N LEU A 20 1.39 -12.67 11.17
CA LEU A 20 0.34 -12.95 12.15
C LEU A 20 -0.37 -14.30 11.94
N LYS A 21 -0.48 -14.75 10.69
CA LYS A 21 -1.31 -15.93 10.34
C LYS A 21 -0.53 -17.18 9.94
N HIS A 22 0.70 -17.01 9.47
CA HIS A 22 1.51 -18.05 8.81
C HIS A 22 3.02 -17.85 9.03
N ALA A 23 3.42 -17.47 10.25
CA ALA A 23 4.83 -17.23 10.60
C ALA A 23 5.74 -18.44 10.34
N ASP A 24 5.18 -19.67 10.41
CA ASP A 24 5.89 -20.92 10.16
C ASP A 24 6.47 -21.03 8.74
N ARG A 25 5.96 -20.23 7.80
CA ARG A 25 6.43 -20.16 6.41
C ARG A 25 7.59 -19.18 6.20
N LEU A 26 8.00 -18.43 7.22
CA LEU A 26 8.98 -17.36 7.11
C LEU A 26 10.30 -17.75 7.78
N MET A 27 11.40 -17.42 7.10
CA MET A 27 12.78 -17.52 7.63
C MET A 27 13.25 -16.17 8.16
N SER A 28 12.98 -15.08 7.45
CA SER A 28 13.12 -13.70 7.94
C SER A 28 12.18 -12.76 7.18
N VAL A 29 11.97 -11.56 7.71
CA VAL A 29 11.13 -10.53 7.09
C VAL A 29 11.85 -9.18 7.09
N VAL A 30 11.78 -8.48 5.96
CA VAL A 30 12.07 -7.05 5.86
C VAL A 30 10.78 -6.31 5.53
N ILE A 31 10.44 -5.32 6.34
CA ILE A 31 9.35 -4.37 6.10
C ILE A 31 10.00 -3.04 5.76
N ALA A 32 9.85 -2.59 4.51
CA ALA A 32 10.46 -1.37 4.01
C ALA A 32 9.39 -0.36 3.59
N ASN A 33 9.54 0.89 4.05
CA ASN A 33 8.71 2.04 3.66
C ASN A 33 7.19 1.72 3.68
N SER A 34 6.75 1.04 4.73
CA SER A 34 5.39 0.51 4.88
C SER A 34 4.80 0.97 6.20
N MET A 35 3.47 0.99 6.28
CA MET A 35 2.73 1.26 7.50
C MET A 35 2.31 -0.07 8.15
N GLY A 36 2.04 -0.08 9.46
CA GLY A 36 1.36 -1.20 10.12
C GLY A 36 -0.15 -1.05 10.19
N LYS A 37 -0.62 0.19 10.13
CA LYS A 37 -2.03 0.56 10.02
C LYS A 37 -2.12 1.79 9.13
N VAL A 38 -3.06 1.77 8.19
CA VAL A 38 -3.33 2.94 7.33
C VAL A 38 -4.15 3.94 8.13
N ALA A 39 -3.73 5.20 8.13
CA ALA A 39 -4.47 6.26 8.77
C ALA A 39 -5.79 6.55 8.03
N PRO A 40 -6.91 6.85 8.72
CA PRO A 40 -8.22 7.02 8.08
C PRO A 40 -8.25 8.01 6.91
N GLU A 41 -7.48 9.10 7.01
CA GLU A 41 -7.34 10.12 5.97
C GLU A 41 -6.74 9.57 4.67
N PHE A 42 -5.83 8.61 4.74
CA PHE A 42 -5.29 7.96 3.54
C PHE A 42 -6.31 7.01 2.92
N VAL A 43 -7.14 6.37 3.75
CA VAL A 43 -8.24 5.52 3.26
C VAL A 43 -9.25 6.35 2.50
N SER A 44 -9.69 7.49 3.06
CA SER A 44 -10.67 8.36 2.37
C SER A 44 -10.08 8.94 1.09
N ALA A 45 -8.84 9.44 1.13
CA ALA A 45 -8.19 9.99 -0.06
C ALA A 45 -8.00 8.95 -1.18
N TRP A 46 -7.86 7.67 -0.85
CA TRP A 46 -7.82 6.60 -1.85
C TRP A 46 -9.21 6.33 -2.43
N GLN A 47 -10.24 6.31 -1.58
CA GLN A 47 -11.63 6.14 -2.00
C GLN A 47 -12.07 7.27 -2.93
N ASP A 48 -11.77 8.53 -2.59
CA ASP A 48 -12.09 9.70 -3.43
C ASP A 48 -11.47 9.59 -4.84
N ARG A 49 -10.23 9.09 -4.93
CA ARG A 49 -9.56 8.87 -6.21
C ARG A 49 -10.18 7.73 -7.01
N ILE A 50 -10.59 6.65 -6.34
CA ILE A 50 -11.28 5.53 -6.96
C ILE A 50 -12.60 6.01 -7.57
N ASP A 51 -13.40 6.75 -6.80
CA ASP A 51 -14.70 7.23 -7.25
C ASP A 51 -14.56 8.23 -8.38
N LEU A 52 -13.61 9.18 -8.26
CA LEU A 52 -13.29 10.13 -9.34
C LEU A 52 -12.89 9.42 -10.64
N SER A 53 -12.07 8.36 -10.56
CA SER A 53 -11.66 7.59 -11.73
C SER A 53 -12.82 6.87 -12.41
N ARG A 54 -13.78 6.37 -11.62
CA ARG A 54 -14.95 5.64 -12.12
C ARG A 54 -15.97 6.59 -12.75
N GLU A 55 -16.16 7.75 -12.16
CA GLU A 55 -17.15 8.73 -12.62
C GLU A 55 -16.68 9.55 -13.82
N LYS A 56 -15.41 9.96 -13.82
CA LYS A 56 -14.89 10.97 -14.76
C LYS A 56 -13.70 10.49 -15.59
N GLY A 57 -13.33 9.22 -15.47
CA GLY A 57 -12.12 8.68 -16.08
C GLY A 57 -10.84 9.19 -15.40
N MET A 58 -9.70 8.99 -16.04
CA MET A 58 -8.39 9.25 -15.43
C MET A 58 -7.93 10.71 -15.51
N ASP A 59 -8.47 11.50 -16.44
CA ASP A 59 -8.00 12.87 -16.70
C ASP A 59 -7.93 13.76 -15.45
N PRO A 60 -8.94 13.76 -14.55
CA PRO A 60 -8.92 14.60 -13.36
C PRO A 60 -7.85 14.21 -12.32
N LEU A 61 -7.27 13.01 -12.43
CA LEU A 61 -6.23 12.54 -11.51
C LEU A 61 -4.82 12.97 -11.94
N ILE A 62 -4.63 13.43 -13.18
CA ILE A 62 -3.30 13.72 -13.73
C ILE A 62 -2.64 14.88 -12.98
N GLN A 63 -3.24 16.08 -13.03
CA GLN A 63 -2.65 17.28 -12.45
C GLN A 63 -2.36 17.15 -10.94
N PRO A 64 -3.30 16.69 -10.09
CA PRO A 64 -3.02 16.52 -8.66
C PRO A 64 -1.97 15.44 -8.37
N THR A 65 -1.83 14.43 -9.25
CA THR A 65 -0.77 13.43 -9.10
C THR A 65 0.59 14.03 -9.43
N MET A 66 0.69 14.82 -10.50
CA MET A 66 1.92 15.49 -10.89
C MET A 66 2.42 16.42 -9.77
N GLU A 67 1.54 17.28 -9.24
CA GLU A 67 1.87 18.23 -8.16
C GLU A 67 2.36 17.54 -6.89
N ARG A 68 1.87 16.34 -6.60
CA ARG A 68 2.29 15.57 -5.41
C ARG A 68 3.64 14.87 -5.60
N TRP A 69 3.98 14.46 -6.82
CA TRP A 69 5.17 13.63 -7.09
C TRP A 69 6.36 14.44 -7.58
N PHE A 70 6.10 15.55 -8.27
CA PHE A 70 7.11 16.43 -8.84
C PHE A 70 7.04 17.79 -8.14
N THR A 71 7.70 17.85 -6.98
CA THR A 71 8.04 19.08 -6.26
C THR A 71 9.50 19.42 -6.50
#